data_AF-A0A1M6MBA0-F1
#
_entry.id   AF-A0A1M6MBA0-F1
#
_cell.length_a   1.000
_cell.length_b   1.000
_cell.length_c   1.000
_cell.angle_alpha   90.00
_cell.angle_beta   90.00
_cell.angle_gamma   90.00
#
_symmetry.space_group_name_H-M   'P 1'
#
loop_
_entity.id
_entity.type
_entity.pdbx_description
1 polymer ?
#
loop_
_entity_poly.entity_id
_entity_poly.type
_entity_poly.pdbx_seq_one_letter_code
_entity_poly.pdbx_strand_id
1 'polypeptide(L)'
;MKPATGRKGPPRLVARFVAISWRDLAVSFGPILLIAVAAIWVAVRLIQPAPPSTLTISAGPEGSTFWTAAQKYKEILARNRITLNVLPSEGSLQNLKRLSDPNSDVDVGFVQDGVAPAQASGGLMSLGSVAYVPLAIFYHGPTIARLAEFKGQRLAVGAEGSGTRELALALLKANGIVPGGSTKLLPLSGDDAAEALVSGKVDAAFLAGDSAQPAVMGKLYRTPNVQFYDFTQATAYTRRFPYLTELTMPMGAFDLGKNLPSAPIHLVAPTAELVARDSLHPALSDLLIEAAREVHGKANIMQRAGEFPAPLAHDFPISDDAARYYKSGKSFLYRILPFWLASLADRLLVVVVPLIVLLIPALRLVPSLYAWRVKSRIYRWYGALIAIERSALSEYSAAERASLIERLDAIEESVNGLKMPLAYADQFYVLREHIGFVRARLTQSRDIQRDAPDEKDAGSPPPTPPTPSAANEAAEIGETPEDTGRKP
;
A
#
# COMPACT_ATOMS: atom_id res chain seq x y z
N MET A 1 -55.65 -0.01 -72.06
CA MET A 1 -55.65 0.39 -70.64
C MET A 1 -55.29 -0.82 -69.78
N LYS A 2 -54.27 -0.65 -68.92
CA LYS A 2 -53.75 -1.52 -67.84
C LYS A 2 -53.19 -2.91 -68.22
N PRO A 3 -51.85 -3.09 -68.21
CA PRO A 3 -51.24 -4.41 -68.16
C PRO A 3 -51.19 -4.93 -66.72
N ALA A 4 -51.50 -6.21 -66.56
CA ALA A 4 -51.16 -7.01 -65.39
C ALA A 4 -49.68 -7.43 -65.49
N THR A 5 -48.98 -7.38 -64.35
CA THR A 5 -47.99 -8.36 -63.84
C THR A 5 -47.04 -7.64 -62.89
N GLY A 6 -47.24 -7.86 -61.59
CA GLY A 6 -46.28 -7.49 -60.56
C GLY A 6 -45.03 -8.36 -60.66
N ARG A 7 -44.01 -7.87 -61.37
CA ARG A 7 -42.63 -8.34 -61.18
C ARG A 7 -41.98 -7.42 -60.14
N LYS A 8 -41.89 -7.88 -58.90
CA LYS A 8 -40.93 -7.31 -57.94
C LYS A 8 -39.54 -7.48 -58.55
N GLY A 9 -38.84 -6.37 -58.78
CA GLY A 9 -37.46 -6.39 -59.30
C GLY A 9 -36.52 -7.12 -58.34
N PRO A 10 -35.34 -7.56 -58.81
CA PRO A 10 -34.40 -8.33 -57.99
C PRO A 10 -33.99 -7.53 -56.75
N PRO A 11 -33.88 -8.18 -55.57
CA PRO A 11 -33.52 -7.48 -54.33
C PRO A 11 -32.13 -6.85 -54.50
N ARG A 12 -32.04 -5.54 -54.24
CA ARG A 12 -30.78 -4.80 -54.32
C ARG A 12 -29.84 -5.28 -53.22
N LEU A 13 -28.67 -5.75 -53.61
CA LEU A 13 -27.57 -6.17 -52.74
C LEU A 13 -27.04 -4.96 -51.94
N VAL A 14 -27.29 -4.92 -50.63
CA VAL A 14 -26.70 -3.92 -49.73
C VAL A 14 -26.13 -4.59 -48.47
N ALA A 15 -25.25 -5.58 -48.65
CA ALA A 15 -24.46 -6.07 -47.53
C ALA A 15 -23.33 -5.07 -47.24
N ARG A 16 -23.31 -4.50 -46.02
CA ARG A 16 -22.25 -3.59 -45.56
C ARG A 16 -21.21 -4.38 -44.75
N PHE A 17 -20.13 -4.77 -45.39
CA PHE A 17 -18.97 -5.36 -44.72
C PHE A 17 -18.11 -4.26 -44.08
N VAL A 18 -17.74 -4.45 -42.82
CA VAL A 18 -16.87 -3.52 -42.07
C VAL A 18 -15.70 -4.29 -41.53
N ALA A 19 -14.48 -3.74 -41.54
CA ALA A 19 -13.30 -4.46 -41.04
C ALA A 19 -13.44 -4.88 -39.57
N ILE A 20 -14.03 -4.02 -38.72
CA ILE A 20 -14.25 -4.27 -37.30
C ILE A 20 -15.60 -3.66 -36.87
N SER A 21 -16.46 -4.47 -36.23
CA SER A 21 -17.68 -3.96 -35.57
C SER A 21 -17.31 -3.34 -34.22
N TRP A 22 -17.13 -2.02 -34.19
CA TRP A 22 -16.82 -1.25 -32.98
C TRP A 22 -17.84 -1.44 -31.85
N ARG A 23 -19.12 -1.65 -32.19
CA ARG A 23 -20.17 -1.94 -31.20
C ARG A 23 -19.97 -3.30 -30.54
N ASP A 24 -19.65 -4.33 -31.31
CA ASP A 24 -19.43 -5.68 -30.76
C ASP A 24 -18.11 -5.75 -29.99
N LEU A 25 -17.10 -4.98 -30.40
CA LEU A 25 -15.85 -4.81 -29.65
C LEU A 25 -16.11 -4.09 -28.31
N ALA A 26 -16.83 -2.97 -28.32
CA ALA A 26 -17.16 -2.21 -27.11
C ALA A 26 -18.02 -3.01 -26.13
N VAL A 27 -18.96 -3.82 -26.60
CA VAL A 27 -19.79 -4.68 -25.74
C VAL A 27 -19.02 -5.89 -25.19
N SER A 28 -17.98 -6.36 -25.89
CA SER A 28 -17.12 -7.46 -25.41
C SER A 28 -16.04 -6.96 -24.43
N PHE A 29 -15.51 -5.76 -24.66
CA PHE A 29 -14.45 -5.17 -23.84
C PHE A 29 -15.00 -4.35 -22.66
N GLY A 30 -16.16 -3.73 -22.84
CA GLY A 30 -16.80 -2.83 -21.88
C GLY A 30 -17.03 -3.45 -20.50
N PRO A 31 -17.59 -4.67 -20.37
CA PRO A 31 -17.77 -5.33 -19.07
C PRO A 31 -16.45 -5.62 -18.36
N ILE A 32 -15.41 -6.05 -19.09
CA ILE A 32 -14.09 -6.33 -18.51
C ILE A 32 -13.45 -5.04 -17.99
N LEU A 33 -13.52 -3.96 -18.79
CA LEU A 33 -13.04 -2.66 -18.37
C LEU A 33 -13.81 -2.11 -17.16
N LEU A 34 -15.13 -2.26 -17.16
CA LEU A 34 -15.98 -1.86 -16.03
C LEU A 34 -15.64 -2.62 -14.76
N ILE A 35 -15.44 -3.94 -14.84
CA ILE A 35 -15.03 -4.77 -13.69
C ILE A 35 -13.64 -4.35 -13.22
N ALA A 36 -12.69 -4.09 -14.12
CA ALA A 36 -11.36 -3.62 -13.75
C ALA A 36 -11.40 -2.25 -13.06
N VAL A 37 -12.17 -1.29 -13.58
CA VAL A 37 -12.37 0.03 -12.97
C VAL A 37 -13.06 -0.09 -11.62
N ALA A 38 -14.09 -0.93 -11.50
CA ALA A 38 -14.77 -1.19 -10.24
C ALA A 38 -13.83 -1.85 -9.21
N ALA A 39 -13.02 -2.82 -9.62
CA ALA A 39 -12.04 -3.46 -8.75
C ALA A 39 -10.97 -2.48 -8.26
N ILE A 40 -10.45 -1.61 -9.15
CA ILE A 40 -9.53 -0.52 -8.76
C ILE A 40 -10.23 0.44 -7.79
N TRP A 41 -11.47 0.84 -8.08
CA TRP A 41 -12.23 1.74 -7.23
C TRP A 41 -12.48 1.16 -5.84
N VAL A 42 -12.89 -0.11 -5.75
CA VAL A 42 -13.07 -0.84 -4.49
C VAL A 42 -11.73 -0.96 -3.76
N ALA A 43 -10.65 -1.32 -4.45
CA ALA A 43 -9.34 -1.46 -3.82
C ALA A 43 -8.80 -0.13 -3.29
N VAL A 44 -8.97 0.98 -4.02
CA VAL A 44 -8.64 2.34 -3.54
C VAL A 44 -9.47 2.73 -2.31
N ARG A 45 -10.70 2.21 -2.18
CA ARG A 45 -11.55 2.43 -1.02
C ARG A 45 -11.21 1.54 0.18
N LEU A 46 -10.68 0.33 -0.05
CA LEU A 46 -10.40 -0.66 1.00
C LEU A 46 -8.94 -0.63 1.51
N ILE A 47 -7.98 -0.19 0.69
CA ILE A 47 -6.55 -0.19 1.05
C ILE A 47 -6.20 1.15 1.68
N GLN A 48 -5.92 1.10 2.99
CA GLN A 48 -5.52 2.14 3.96
C GLN A 48 -6.00 3.58 3.66
N PRO A 49 -6.63 4.30 4.62
CA PRO A 49 -7.01 5.69 4.40
C PRO A 49 -5.82 6.52 3.90
N ALA A 50 -6.07 7.54 3.06
CA ALA A 50 -5.03 8.47 2.61
C ALA A 50 -4.14 8.87 3.81
N PRO A 51 -2.81 9.03 3.63
CA PRO A 51 -1.93 9.38 4.75
C PRO A 51 -2.57 10.56 5.49
N PRO A 52 -2.79 10.44 6.81
CA PRO A 52 -3.51 11.46 7.53
C PRO A 52 -2.79 12.80 7.33
N SER A 53 -3.56 13.82 7.01
CA SER A 53 -3.03 15.17 6.80
C SER A 53 -2.66 15.86 8.11
N THR A 54 -2.86 15.18 9.24
CA THR A 54 -2.66 15.69 10.59
C THR A 54 -1.89 14.66 11.41
N LEU A 55 -0.89 15.12 12.17
CA LEU A 55 -0.12 14.33 13.12
C LEU A 55 0.01 15.12 14.42
N THR A 56 0.05 14.46 15.56
CA THR A 56 0.38 15.08 16.85
C THR A 56 1.72 14.58 17.38
N ILE A 57 2.61 15.51 17.72
CA ILE A 57 3.90 15.23 18.35
C ILE A 57 3.91 15.71 19.81
N SER A 58 4.26 14.83 20.74
CA SER A 58 4.52 15.20 22.14
C SER A 58 6.00 15.56 22.31
N ALA A 59 6.28 16.82 22.65
CA ALA A 59 7.63 17.38 22.55
C ALA A 59 8.33 17.55 23.91
N GLY A 60 8.36 18.75 24.44
CA GLY A 60 8.91 19.09 25.75
C GLY A 60 8.24 20.36 26.26
N PRO A 61 8.75 20.96 27.36
CA PRO A 61 8.21 22.22 27.85
C PRO A 61 8.28 23.31 26.78
N GLU A 62 7.38 24.28 26.81
CA GLU A 62 7.45 25.39 25.85
C GLU A 62 8.81 26.09 25.93
N GLY A 63 9.41 26.38 24.77
CA GLY A 63 10.76 26.95 24.68
C GLY A 63 11.92 25.95 24.86
N SER A 64 11.66 24.68 25.19
CA SER A 64 12.68 23.62 25.22
C SER A 64 13.25 23.30 23.84
N THR A 65 14.43 22.67 23.77
CA THR A 65 15.08 22.22 22.53
C THR A 65 14.16 21.30 21.74
N PHE A 66 13.48 20.36 22.40
CA PHE A 66 12.55 19.45 21.72
C PHE A 66 11.26 20.14 21.28
N TRP A 67 10.75 21.11 22.04
CA TRP A 67 9.63 21.93 21.59
C TRP A 67 10.01 22.77 20.36
N THR A 68 11.17 23.43 20.37
CA THR A 68 11.67 24.19 19.22
C THR A 68 11.95 23.28 18.01
N ALA A 69 12.46 22.07 18.22
CA ALA A 69 12.63 21.08 17.16
C ALA A 69 11.28 20.67 16.56
N ALA A 70 10.27 20.36 17.39
CA ALA A 70 8.92 20.03 16.94
C ALA A 70 8.26 21.17 16.14
N GLN A 71 8.48 22.43 16.55
CA GLN A 71 8.00 23.59 15.82
C GLN A 71 8.65 23.70 14.42
N LYS A 72 9.95 23.41 14.30
CA LYS A 72 10.61 23.31 12.98
C LYS A 72 10.06 22.14 12.16
N TYR A 73 9.78 21.00 12.78
CA TYR A 73 9.15 19.86 12.09
C TYR A 73 7.80 20.28 11.53
N LYS A 74 7.01 21.05 12.28
CA LYS A 74 5.72 21.57 11.84
C LYS A 74 5.84 22.42 10.58
N GLU A 75 6.82 23.32 10.52
CA GLU A 75 7.09 24.13 9.32
C GLU A 75 7.55 23.28 8.13
N ILE A 76 8.39 22.29 8.36
CA ILE A 76 8.91 21.39 7.30
C ILE A 76 7.80 20.50 6.75
N LEU A 77 6.98 19.88 7.61
CA LEU A 77 5.89 19.01 7.22
C LEU A 77 4.77 19.78 6.48
N ALA A 78 4.55 21.05 6.84
CA ALA A 78 3.58 21.92 6.14
C ALA A 78 3.90 22.10 4.65
N ARG A 79 5.17 21.99 4.23
CA ARG A 79 5.59 22.00 2.82
C ARG A 79 4.94 20.88 2.01
N ASN A 80 4.59 19.77 2.67
CA ASN A 80 3.90 18.61 2.11
C ASN A 80 2.40 18.58 2.42
N ARG A 81 1.81 19.70 2.88
CA ARG A 81 0.40 19.80 3.32
C ARG A 81 0.04 18.86 4.47
N ILE A 82 1.01 18.57 5.34
CA ILE A 82 0.81 17.84 6.59
C ILE A 82 0.83 18.84 7.74
N THR A 83 -0.23 18.86 8.53
CA THR A 83 -0.35 19.67 9.76
C THR A 83 0.22 18.88 10.94
N LEU A 84 1.26 19.42 11.57
CA LEU A 84 1.79 18.87 12.82
C LEU A 84 1.27 19.67 14.01
N ASN A 85 0.53 19.03 14.90
CA ASN A 85 0.12 19.56 16.19
C ASN A 85 1.23 19.29 17.20
N VAL A 86 1.84 20.36 17.72
CA VAL A 86 2.90 20.24 18.72
C VAL A 86 2.28 20.37 20.10
N LEU A 87 2.35 19.29 20.89
CA LEU A 87 1.83 19.23 22.24
C LEU A 87 2.99 19.41 23.24
N PRO A 88 2.99 20.47 24.08
CA PRO A 88 3.99 20.61 25.12
C PRO A 88 3.87 19.50 26.16
N SER A 89 4.99 19.18 26.80
CA SER A 89 5.06 18.14 27.83
C SER A 89 6.07 18.49 28.92
N GLU A 90 6.04 17.74 30.01
CA GLU A 90 7.03 17.81 31.10
C GLU A 90 8.34 17.10 30.73
N GLY A 91 8.37 16.35 29.62
CA GLY A 91 9.55 15.64 29.14
C GLY A 91 9.25 14.19 28.72
N SER A 92 10.33 13.40 28.65
CA SER A 92 10.32 12.05 28.05
C SER A 92 9.35 11.08 28.74
N LEU A 93 9.21 11.13 30.07
CA LEU A 93 8.31 10.23 30.79
C LEU A 93 6.83 10.49 30.42
N GLN A 94 6.44 11.76 30.33
CA GLN A 94 5.08 12.12 29.91
C GLN A 94 4.84 11.80 28.43
N ASN A 95 5.85 12.01 27.58
CA ASN A 95 5.77 11.64 26.16
C ASN A 95 5.56 10.13 25.99
N LEU A 96 6.34 9.32 26.70
CA LEU A 96 6.23 7.86 26.66
C LEU A 96 4.86 7.40 27.18
N LYS A 97 4.36 8.01 28.26
CA LYS A 97 3.02 7.70 28.79
C LYS A 97 1.92 8.00 27.78
N ARG A 98 1.99 9.15 27.09
CA ARG A 98 1.03 9.52 26.03
C ARG A 98 1.12 8.56 24.85
N LEU A 99 2.32 8.25 24.38
CA LEU A 99 2.55 7.28 23.29
C LEU A 99 2.07 5.87 23.63
N SER A 100 2.19 5.45 24.89
CA SER A 100 1.79 4.11 25.33
C SER A 100 0.28 3.99 25.57
N ASP A 101 -0.44 5.10 25.77
CA ASP A 101 -1.89 5.10 26.01
C ASP A 101 -2.66 4.96 24.69
N PRO A 102 -3.39 3.86 24.43
CA PRO A 102 -4.14 3.68 23.19
C PRO A 102 -5.22 4.75 22.92
N ASN A 103 -5.64 5.48 23.95
CA ASN A 103 -6.65 6.54 23.84
C ASN A 103 -6.04 7.94 23.63
N SER A 104 -4.72 8.05 23.60
CA SER A 104 -4.06 9.34 23.40
C SER A 104 -3.92 9.64 21.91
N ASP A 105 -4.30 10.85 21.51
CA ASP A 105 -4.15 11.38 20.15
C ASP A 105 -2.70 11.70 19.74
N VAL A 106 -1.70 11.24 20.51
CA VAL A 106 -0.27 11.44 20.22
C VAL A 106 0.22 10.30 19.32
N ASP A 107 0.77 10.66 18.17
CA ASP A 107 1.30 9.71 17.20
C ASP A 107 2.81 9.48 17.36
N VAL A 108 3.53 10.56 17.71
CA VAL A 108 5.00 10.61 17.77
C VAL A 108 5.45 11.43 18.97
N GLY A 109 6.63 11.16 19.51
CA GLY A 109 7.21 11.99 20.56
C GLY A 109 8.72 11.82 20.71
N PHE A 110 9.34 12.80 21.36
CA PHE A 110 10.76 12.71 21.73
C PHE A 110 10.91 11.95 23.04
N VAL A 111 11.64 10.84 23.03
CA VAL A 111 11.87 10.02 24.23
C VAL A 111 13.36 9.85 24.40
N GLN A 112 13.88 10.13 25.59
CA GLN A 112 15.27 9.87 25.93
C GLN A 112 15.42 8.38 26.27
N ASP A 113 16.48 7.75 25.79
CA ASP A 113 16.79 6.37 26.13
C ASP A 113 17.10 6.22 27.62
N GLY A 114 16.82 5.03 28.14
CA GLY A 114 16.92 4.68 29.56
C GLY A 114 15.74 5.16 30.41
N VAL A 115 14.74 5.83 29.82
CA VAL A 115 13.49 6.21 30.51
C VAL A 115 12.43 5.10 30.39
N ALA A 116 12.49 4.26 29.36
CA ALA A 116 11.48 3.24 29.13
C ALA A 116 11.64 2.06 30.12
N PRO A 117 10.55 1.60 30.77
CA PRO A 117 10.57 0.31 31.44
C PRO A 117 10.84 -0.81 30.43
N ALA A 118 11.52 -1.89 30.85
CA ALA A 118 11.91 -3.01 29.99
C ALA A 118 10.74 -3.74 29.28
N GLN A 119 9.49 -3.41 29.59
CA GLN A 119 8.26 -3.97 28.99
C GLN A 119 7.45 -2.94 28.18
N ALA A 120 7.93 -1.69 28.05
CA ALA A 120 7.17 -0.59 27.42
C ALA A 120 7.21 -0.57 25.88
N SER A 121 7.85 -1.55 25.24
CA SER A 121 8.02 -1.59 23.78
C SER A 121 6.77 -2.07 23.00
N GLY A 122 5.70 -2.47 23.67
CA GLY A 122 4.49 -2.96 23.02
C GLY A 122 3.78 -1.87 22.20
N GLY A 123 3.82 -1.97 20.87
CA GLY A 123 3.13 -1.04 19.96
C GLY A 123 3.88 0.26 19.67
N LEU A 124 5.15 0.37 20.08
CA LEU A 124 6.00 1.53 19.83
C LEU A 124 7.24 1.14 19.01
N MET A 125 7.67 2.05 18.15
CA MET A 125 8.82 1.90 17.27
C MET A 125 9.63 3.19 17.19
N SER A 126 10.93 3.06 16.98
CA SER A 126 11.84 4.17 16.80
C SER A 126 11.97 4.55 15.32
N LEU A 127 11.91 5.84 15.03
CA LEU A 127 12.29 6.41 13.72
C LEU A 127 13.79 6.77 13.68
N GLY A 128 14.51 6.53 14.78
CA GLY A 128 15.93 6.78 14.97
C GLY A 128 16.23 7.85 16.02
N SER A 129 17.45 7.80 16.56
CA SER A 129 18.01 8.82 17.44
C SER A 129 18.22 10.13 16.69
N VAL A 130 17.95 11.25 17.35
CA VAL A 130 18.03 12.61 16.79
C VAL A 130 19.07 13.50 17.45
N ALA A 131 19.54 13.17 18.66
CA ALA A 131 20.57 13.93 19.35
C ALA A 131 21.18 13.15 20.52
N TYR A 132 22.40 13.50 20.91
CA TYR A 132 22.93 13.17 22.23
C TYR A 132 22.35 14.11 23.30
N VAL A 133 22.12 13.56 24.50
CA VAL A 133 21.68 14.33 25.68
C VAL A 133 22.71 14.15 26.80
N PRO A 134 23.91 14.75 26.69
CA PRO A 134 24.99 14.54 27.66
C PRO A 134 24.62 15.03 29.05
N LEU A 135 25.02 14.25 30.06
CA LEU A 135 24.88 14.62 31.46
C LEU A 135 26.11 15.41 31.93
N ALA A 136 25.96 16.71 32.09
CA ALA A 136 26.93 17.58 32.72
C ALA A 136 26.67 17.65 34.23
N ILE A 137 27.70 17.41 35.05
CA ILE A 137 27.60 17.55 36.50
C ILE A 137 28.58 18.61 36.94
N PHE A 138 28.06 19.68 37.53
CA PHE A 138 28.87 20.72 38.16
C PHE A 138 28.74 20.61 39.68
N TYR A 139 29.83 20.82 40.40
CA TYR A 139 29.83 20.69 41.86
C TYR A 139 30.81 21.65 42.52
N HIS A 140 30.58 21.91 43.82
CA HIS A 140 31.46 22.72 44.65
C HIS A 140 32.53 21.87 45.35
N GLY A 141 33.75 22.41 45.41
CA GLY A 141 34.84 21.86 46.23
C GLY A 141 35.96 21.14 45.46
N PRO A 142 36.71 20.26 46.14
CA PRO A 142 37.86 19.58 45.55
C PRO A 142 37.43 18.53 44.52
N THR A 143 38.34 18.17 43.59
CA THR A 143 38.05 17.20 42.52
C THR A 143 37.52 15.88 43.07
N ILE A 144 36.36 15.47 42.57
CA ILE A 144 35.71 14.18 42.87
C ILE A 144 35.94 13.22 41.70
N ALA A 145 36.39 12.00 41.99
CA ALA A 145 36.63 10.98 40.96
C ALA A 145 35.41 10.09 40.70
N ARG A 146 34.61 9.79 41.73
CA ARG A 146 33.47 8.84 41.64
C ARG A 146 32.17 9.45 42.11
N LEU A 147 31.07 9.15 41.43
CA LEU A 147 29.72 9.59 41.82
C LEU A 147 29.33 9.20 43.26
N ALA A 148 29.84 8.08 43.79
CA ALA A 148 29.60 7.65 45.16
C ALA A 148 30.04 8.67 46.23
N GLU A 149 30.98 9.57 45.90
CA GLU A 149 31.50 10.60 46.80
C GLU A 149 30.52 11.77 47.01
N PHE A 150 29.44 11.85 46.20
CA PHE A 150 28.32 12.76 46.45
C PHE A 150 27.41 12.32 47.61
N LYS A 151 27.70 11.18 48.24
CA LYS A 151 26.89 10.65 49.35
C LYS A 151 26.83 11.65 50.51
N GLY A 152 25.62 11.95 50.97
CA GLY A 152 25.36 12.89 52.06
C GLY A 152 25.26 14.36 51.63
N GLN A 153 25.48 14.66 50.35
CA GLN A 153 25.38 16.01 49.83
C GLN A 153 23.96 16.38 49.37
N ARG A 154 23.77 17.64 48.97
CA ARG A 154 22.55 18.19 48.36
C ARG A 154 22.73 18.26 46.85
N LEU A 155 21.98 17.46 46.13
CA LEU A 155 22.11 17.31 44.67
C LEU A 155 20.86 17.86 43.99
N ALA A 156 21.02 18.84 43.11
CA ALA A 156 20.00 19.23 42.14
C ALA A 156 20.01 18.19 41.01
N VAL A 157 18.97 17.36 40.93
CA VAL A 157 18.92 16.20 40.03
C VAL A 157 17.95 16.36 38.87
N GLY A 158 17.50 17.58 38.56
CA GLY A 158 16.52 17.84 37.51
C GLY A 158 15.06 17.76 37.99
N ALA A 159 14.18 18.38 37.20
CA ALA A 159 12.75 18.47 37.45
C ALA A 159 12.09 17.08 37.43
N GLU A 160 10.97 16.95 38.14
CA GLU A 160 10.18 15.72 38.11
C GLU A 160 9.70 15.38 36.70
N GLY A 161 9.72 14.09 36.33
CA GLY A 161 9.34 13.61 35.00
C GLY A 161 10.36 13.87 33.87
N SER A 162 11.45 14.61 34.14
CA SER A 162 12.48 14.91 33.13
C SER A 162 13.44 13.74 32.89
N GLY A 163 13.93 13.59 31.65
CA GLY A 163 14.95 12.59 31.30
C GLY A 163 16.27 12.78 32.06
N THR A 164 16.64 14.02 32.40
CA THR A 164 17.78 14.34 33.26
C THR A 164 17.66 13.69 34.64
N ARG A 165 16.46 13.76 35.24
CA ARG A 165 16.20 13.18 36.56
C ARG A 165 16.27 11.68 36.55
N GLU A 166 15.62 11.04 35.57
CA GLU A 166 15.65 9.59 35.46
C GLU A 166 17.09 9.07 35.28
N LEU A 167 17.88 9.74 34.43
CA LEU A 167 19.29 9.40 34.25
C LEU A 167 20.10 9.62 35.54
N ALA A 168 19.97 10.78 36.18
CA ALA A 168 20.69 11.09 37.41
C ALA A 168 20.37 10.07 38.51
N LEU A 169 19.11 9.72 38.70
CA LEU A 169 18.68 8.73 39.69
C LEU A 169 19.20 7.33 39.37
N ALA A 170 19.20 6.90 38.10
CA ALA A 170 19.74 5.60 37.70
C ALA A 170 21.24 5.49 37.98
N LEU A 171 22.02 6.53 37.64
CA LEU A 171 23.46 6.56 37.87
C LEU A 171 23.79 6.65 39.36
N LEU A 172 23.10 7.50 40.13
CA LEU A 172 23.26 7.62 41.58
C LEU A 172 22.94 6.30 42.29
N LYS A 173 21.85 5.62 41.89
CA LYS A 173 21.46 4.31 42.44
C LYS A 173 22.53 3.25 42.23
N ALA A 174 23.17 3.22 41.05
CA ALA A 174 24.29 2.31 40.78
C ALA A 174 25.50 2.55 41.68
N ASN A 175 25.59 3.73 42.32
CA ASN A 175 26.61 4.13 43.28
C ASN A 175 26.13 4.08 44.75
N GLY A 176 24.95 3.50 45.01
CA GLY A 176 24.40 3.36 46.36
C GLY A 176 23.76 4.64 46.93
N ILE A 177 23.49 5.64 46.08
CA ILE A 177 22.75 6.84 46.45
C ILE A 177 21.30 6.69 45.96
N VAL A 178 20.36 6.64 46.89
CA VAL A 178 18.93 6.42 46.58
C VAL A 178 18.06 7.49 47.25
N PRO A 179 16.86 7.79 46.68
CA PRO A 179 15.87 8.63 47.34
C PRO A 179 15.54 8.13 48.76
N GLY A 180 15.35 9.06 49.70
CA GLY A 180 15.08 8.75 51.11
C GLY A 180 16.32 8.37 51.94
N GLY A 181 17.52 8.33 51.34
CA GLY A 181 18.78 8.14 52.05
C GLY A 181 19.35 9.42 52.68
N SER A 182 20.63 9.39 53.04
CA SER A 182 21.34 10.53 53.64
C SER A 182 21.59 11.70 52.68
N THR A 183 21.49 11.46 51.38
CA THR A 183 21.73 12.45 50.32
C THR A 183 20.42 13.13 49.96
N LYS A 184 20.39 14.47 49.95
CA LYS A 184 19.18 15.23 49.59
C LYS A 184 19.11 15.40 48.08
N LEU A 185 18.10 14.81 47.44
CA LEU A 185 17.88 14.89 46.00
C LEU A 185 16.77 15.91 45.72
N LEU A 186 17.13 17.05 45.13
CA LEU A 186 16.25 18.20 44.95
C LEU A 186 15.79 18.30 43.48
N PRO A 187 14.50 18.58 43.22
CA PRO A 187 13.93 18.67 41.88
C PRO A 187 14.23 20.03 41.20
N LEU A 188 15.47 20.49 41.28
CA LEU A 188 15.92 21.75 40.63
C LEU A 188 16.54 21.44 39.27
N SER A 189 16.29 22.30 38.28
CA SER A 189 16.82 22.16 36.92
C SER A 189 17.24 23.51 36.34
N GLY A 190 17.95 23.50 35.21
CA GLY A 190 18.27 24.70 34.44
C GLY A 190 18.94 25.80 35.26
N ASP A 191 18.47 27.03 35.07
CA ASP A 191 18.99 28.21 35.75
C ASP A 191 18.80 28.15 37.27
N ASP A 192 17.70 27.59 37.76
CA ASP A 192 17.46 27.43 39.21
C ASP A 192 18.50 26.50 39.84
N ALA A 193 18.86 25.40 39.17
CA ALA A 193 19.91 24.50 39.63
C ALA A 193 21.29 25.17 39.57
N ALA A 194 21.56 25.93 38.52
CA ALA A 194 22.81 26.68 38.36
C ALA A 194 22.96 27.77 39.45
N GLU A 195 21.91 28.55 39.72
CA GLU A 195 21.90 29.56 40.78
C GLU A 195 22.01 28.93 42.17
N ALA A 196 21.28 27.84 42.41
CA ALA A 196 21.37 27.11 43.66
C ALA A 196 22.78 26.55 43.90
N LEU A 197 23.47 26.13 42.85
CA LEU A 197 24.87 25.70 42.93
C LEU A 197 25.75 26.89 43.29
N VAL A 198 25.72 27.96 42.49
CA VAL A 198 26.56 29.17 42.68
C VAL A 198 26.35 29.81 44.07
N SER A 199 25.13 29.76 44.60
CA SER A 199 24.79 30.29 45.93
C SER A 199 25.06 29.32 47.09
N GLY A 200 25.56 28.11 46.83
CA GLY A 200 25.84 27.09 47.85
C GLY A 200 24.59 26.48 48.50
N LYS A 201 23.40 26.64 47.88
CA LYS A 201 22.16 25.98 48.31
C LYS A 201 22.15 24.49 47.96
N VAL A 202 22.86 24.10 46.89
CA VAL A 202 23.19 22.72 46.54
C VAL A 202 24.68 22.55 46.38
N ASP A 203 25.15 21.32 46.54
CA ASP A 203 26.58 20.96 46.45
C ASP A 203 26.94 20.46 45.04
N ALA A 204 25.97 19.90 44.30
CA ALA A 204 26.11 19.56 42.89
C ALA A 204 24.81 19.78 42.10
N ALA A 205 24.95 20.07 40.81
CA ALA A 205 23.86 20.20 39.85
C ALA A 205 24.08 19.28 38.64
N PHE A 206 23.08 18.44 38.38
CA PHE A 206 23.01 17.52 37.26
C PHE A 206 22.20 18.20 36.15
N LEU A 207 22.85 18.49 35.04
CA LEU A 207 22.31 19.27 33.93
C LEU A 207 22.40 18.43 32.64
N ALA A 208 21.33 18.39 31.86
CA ALA A 208 21.30 17.80 30.53
C ALA A 208 20.29 18.53 29.64
N GLY A 209 20.38 18.32 28.32
CA GLY A 209 19.50 18.97 27.34
C GLY A 209 19.47 20.50 27.53
N ASP A 210 18.28 21.07 27.68
CA ASP A 210 18.08 22.52 27.85
C ASP A 210 18.70 23.11 29.10
N SER A 211 18.92 22.30 30.14
CA SER A 211 19.59 22.76 31.35
C SER A 211 21.12 22.83 31.21
N ALA A 212 21.68 22.22 30.16
CA ALA A 212 23.11 22.16 29.88
C ALA A 212 23.49 22.95 28.63
N GLN A 213 22.87 24.12 28.40
CA GLN A 213 23.26 24.97 27.27
C GLN A 213 24.71 25.47 27.41
N PRO A 214 25.45 25.64 26.30
CA PRO A 214 26.85 26.08 26.34
C PRO A 214 27.09 27.37 27.13
N ALA A 215 26.14 28.32 27.10
CA ALA A 215 26.22 29.56 27.87
C ALA A 215 26.17 29.30 29.39
N VAL A 216 25.25 28.45 29.85
CA VAL A 216 25.10 28.06 31.26
C VAL A 216 26.33 27.27 31.71
N MET A 217 26.74 26.25 30.94
CA MET A 217 27.94 25.45 31.24
C MET A 217 29.19 26.32 31.30
N GLY A 218 29.37 27.24 30.34
CA GLY A 218 30.51 28.16 30.33
C GLY A 218 30.50 29.15 31.51
N LYS A 219 29.33 29.58 31.97
CA LYS A 219 29.19 30.40 33.20
C LYS A 219 29.60 29.60 34.44
N LEU A 220 29.08 28.38 34.60
CA LEU A 220 29.40 27.52 35.74
C LEU A 220 30.88 27.14 35.74
N TYR A 221 31.46 26.80 34.60
CA TYR A 221 32.89 26.47 34.48
C TYR A 221 33.82 27.62 34.88
N ARG A 222 33.39 28.88 34.68
CA ARG A 222 34.14 30.07 35.09
C ARG A 222 33.89 30.48 36.54
N THR A 223 32.95 29.85 37.23
CA THR A 223 32.61 30.19 38.62
C THR A 223 33.70 29.65 39.54
N PRO A 224 34.29 30.50 40.41
CA PRO A 224 35.30 30.04 41.36
C PRO A 224 34.79 28.90 42.24
N ASN A 225 35.66 27.92 42.53
CA ASN A 225 35.34 26.75 43.36
C ASN A 225 34.21 25.85 42.82
N VAL A 226 33.82 26.01 41.55
CA VAL A 226 32.94 25.08 40.83
C VAL A 226 33.78 24.25 39.88
N GLN A 227 33.58 22.94 39.90
CA GLN A 227 34.27 21.96 39.06
C GLN A 227 33.28 21.30 38.11
N PHE A 228 33.76 20.90 36.94
CA PHE A 228 33.04 20.01 36.04
C PHE A 228 33.47 18.57 36.36
N TYR A 229 32.51 17.70 36.66
CA TYR A 229 32.76 16.27 36.89
C TYR A 229 33.19 15.56 35.61
N ASP A 230 34.38 14.97 35.67
CA ASP A 230 34.91 14.10 34.62
C ASP A 230 34.51 12.65 34.89
N PHE A 231 33.78 12.03 33.96
CA PHE A 231 33.38 10.62 34.05
C PHE A 231 34.56 9.70 33.75
N THR A 232 35.52 9.61 34.68
CA THR A 232 36.67 8.69 34.59
C THR A 232 36.28 7.22 34.44
N GLN A 233 35.04 6.87 34.80
CA GLN A 233 34.45 5.54 34.67
C GLN A 233 33.44 5.44 33.51
N ALA A 234 33.45 6.36 32.54
CA ALA A 234 32.46 6.42 31.45
C ALA A 234 32.30 5.07 30.74
N THR A 235 33.39 4.42 30.34
CA THR A 235 33.35 3.10 29.68
C THR A 235 32.70 2.01 30.55
N ALA A 236 32.81 2.08 31.89
CA ALA A 236 32.13 1.13 32.77
C ALA A 236 30.61 1.40 32.83
N TYR A 237 30.21 2.68 32.81
CA TYR A 237 28.80 3.05 32.73
C TYR A 237 28.17 2.60 31.41
N THR A 238 28.81 2.80 30.26
CA THR A 238 28.26 2.39 28.96
C THR A 238 28.10 0.86 28.84
N ARG A 239 28.97 0.08 29.50
CA ARG A 239 28.81 -1.39 29.58
C ARG A 239 27.67 -1.83 30.48
N ARG A 240 27.34 -1.05 31.51
CA ARG A 240 26.26 -1.38 32.46
C ARG A 240 24.90 -0.84 32.01
N PHE A 241 24.91 0.27 31.29
CA PHE A 241 23.74 0.97 30.76
C PHE A 241 23.92 1.07 29.25
N PRO A 242 23.42 0.07 28.49
CA PRO A 242 23.68 -0.03 27.04
C PRO A 242 23.14 1.15 26.22
N TYR A 243 22.20 1.91 26.77
CA TYR A 243 21.67 3.13 26.18
C TYR A 243 22.61 4.35 26.32
N LEU A 244 23.73 4.23 27.05
CA LEU A 244 24.70 5.31 27.22
C LEU A 244 25.83 5.19 26.21
N THR A 245 26.18 6.33 25.64
CA THR A 245 27.39 6.54 24.84
C THR A 245 28.39 7.36 25.64
N GLU A 246 29.68 7.04 25.50
CA GLU A 246 30.77 7.85 26.04
C GLU A 246 31.06 8.99 25.04
N LEU A 247 31.07 10.22 25.54
CA LEU A 247 31.45 11.40 24.78
C LEU A 247 32.66 12.07 25.41
N THR A 248 33.44 12.76 24.59
CA THR A 248 34.57 13.57 25.05
C THR A 248 34.35 15.01 24.64
N MET A 249 34.18 15.90 25.61
CA MET A 249 34.20 17.34 25.38
C MET A 249 35.65 17.76 25.07
N PRO A 250 35.92 18.35 23.90
CA PRO A 250 37.28 18.75 23.55
C PRO A 250 37.73 19.96 24.35
N MET A 251 39.05 20.13 24.44
CA MET A 251 39.66 21.34 24.98
C MET A 251 39.19 22.57 24.20
N GLY A 252 38.97 23.68 24.90
CA GLY A 252 38.53 24.94 24.29
C GLY A 252 37.05 24.97 23.85
N ALA A 253 36.24 23.95 24.17
CA ALA A 253 34.82 23.88 23.81
C ALA A 253 33.97 25.08 24.27
N PHE A 254 34.32 25.74 25.38
CA PHE A 254 33.64 26.94 25.88
C PHE A 254 34.30 28.24 25.43
N ASP A 255 35.62 28.25 25.33
CA ASP A 255 36.41 29.42 24.93
C ASP A 255 37.75 28.92 24.36
N LEU A 256 37.91 29.01 23.04
CA LEU A 256 39.13 28.61 22.33
C LEU A 256 40.33 29.50 22.70
N GLY A 257 40.11 30.80 22.89
CA GLY A 257 41.19 31.75 23.17
C GLY A 257 41.78 31.56 24.56
N LYS A 258 40.95 31.20 25.54
CA LYS A 258 41.37 30.85 26.91
C LYS A 258 41.62 29.37 27.13
N ASN A 259 41.40 28.55 26.10
CA ASN A 259 41.46 27.09 26.17
C ASN A 259 40.63 26.52 27.34
N LEU A 260 39.33 26.83 27.36
CA LEU A 260 38.39 26.33 28.36
C LEU A 260 37.40 25.33 27.72
N PRO A 261 37.28 24.08 28.22
CA PRO A 261 38.08 23.48 29.28
C PRO A 261 39.54 23.28 28.85
N SER A 262 40.46 23.26 29.81
CA SER A 262 41.92 23.15 29.57
C SER A 262 42.39 21.72 29.37
N ALA A 263 41.54 20.74 29.66
CA ALA A 263 41.73 19.33 29.38
C ALA A 263 40.41 18.77 28.79
N PRO A 264 40.45 17.66 28.05
CA PRO A 264 39.25 16.95 27.65
C PRO A 264 38.45 16.50 28.87
N ILE A 265 37.11 16.52 28.77
CA ILE A 265 36.21 16.06 29.83
C ILE A 265 35.38 14.89 29.29
N HIS A 266 35.40 13.75 29.97
CA HIS A 266 34.60 12.59 29.63
C HIS A 266 33.18 12.73 30.19
N LEU A 267 32.21 12.39 29.36
CA LEU A 267 30.79 12.50 29.65
C LEU A 267 30.10 11.18 29.29
N VAL A 268 28.97 10.93 29.92
CA VAL A 268 28.02 9.90 29.49
C VAL A 268 26.77 10.58 28.96
N ALA A 269 26.24 10.07 27.85
CA ALA A 269 25.09 10.63 27.19
C ALA A 269 24.16 9.52 26.70
N PRO A 270 22.87 9.48 27.12
CA PRO A 270 21.87 8.79 26.34
C PRO A 270 21.62 9.53 25.02
N THR A 271 20.90 8.87 24.11
CA THR A 271 20.33 9.55 22.95
C THR A 271 18.87 9.92 23.20
N ALA A 272 18.38 10.89 22.44
CA ALA A 272 16.95 11.12 22.31
C ALA A 272 16.48 10.50 20.99
N GLU A 273 15.46 9.66 21.07
CA GLU A 273 14.83 8.99 19.95
C GLU A 273 13.52 9.68 19.56
N LEU A 274 13.23 9.66 18.26
CA LEU A 274 11.92 10.00 17.73
C LEU A 274 11.06 8.73 17.72
N VAL A 275 10.22 8.56 18.74
CA VAL A 275 9.42 7.35 18.93
C VAL A 275 8.02 7.57 18.37
N ALA A 276 7.53 6.60 17.63
CA ALA A 276 6.21 6.58 17.01
C ALA A 276 5.43 5.33 17.41
N ARG A 277 4.11 5.36 17.26
CA ARG A 277 3.28 4.13 17.30
C ARG A 277 3.54 3.26 16.07
N ASP A 278 3.41 1.94 16.22
CA ASP A 278 3.52 0.98 15.12
C ASP A 278 2.45 1.18 14.02
N SER A 279 1.34 1.83 14.36
CA SER A 279 0.28 2.23 13.44
C SER A 279 0.60 3.47 12.59
N LEU A 280 1.78 4.10 12.77
CA LEU A 280 2.17 5.27 12.00
C LEU A 280 2.28 4.92 10.51
N HIS A 281 1.64 5.73 9.67
CA HIS A 281 1.66 5.50 8.22
C HIS A 281 3.09 5.66 7.64
N PRO A 282 3.58 4.73 6.79
CA PRO A 282 4.94 4.73 6.24
C PRO A 282 5.41 6.07 5.64
N ALA A 283 4.51 6.71 4.90
CA ALA A 283 4.79 7.99 4.25
C ALA A 283 5.06 9.13 5.27
N LEU A 284 4.43 9.10 6.44
CA LEU A 284 4.70 10.08 7.50
C LEU A 284 6.03 9.81 8.19
N SER A 285 6.41 8.53 8.35
CA SER A 285 7.74 8.14 8.84
C SER A 285 8.86 8.76 7.98
N ASP A 286 8.79 8.59 6.66
CA ASP A 286 9.79 9.16 5.73
C ASP A 286 9.89 10.71 5.84
N LEU A 287 8.76 11.40 6.01
CA LEU A 287 8.72 12.86 6.18
C LEU A 287 9.30 13.32 7.52
N LEU A 288 9.02 12.58 8.60
CA LEU A 288 9.56 12.87 9.92
C LEU A 288 11.08 12.66 9.97
N ILE A 289 11.59 11.60 9.35
CA ILE A 289 13.05 11.37 9.27
C ILE A 289 13.72 12.45 8.42
N GLU A 290 13.08 12.91 7.34
CA GLU A 290 13.58 14.05 6.56
C GLU A 290 13.61 15.35 7.37
N ALA A 291 12.54 15.66 8.11
CA ALA A 291 12.51 16.80 9.01
C ALA A 291 13.59 16.69 10.10
N ALA A 292 13.77 15.48 10.65
CA ALA A 292 14.82 15.20 11.61
C ALA A 292 16.22 15.47 11.03
N ARG A 293 16.48 15.08 9.78
CA ARG A 293 17.75 15.38 9.09
C ARG A 293 17.98 16.87 8.89
N GLU A 294 16.96 17.63 8.51
CA GLU A 294 17.09 19.09 8.34
C GLU A 294 17.35 19.81 9.67
N VAL A 295 16.72 19.35 10.76
CA VAL A 295 16.82 20.00 12.08
C VAL A 295 18.06 19.57 12.86
N HIS A 296 18.41 18.29 12.83
CA HIS A 296 19.45 17.69 13.69
C HIS A 296 20.75 17.37 12.96
N GLY A 297 20.80 17.44 11.63
CA GLY A 297 21.99 17.06 10.86
C GLY A 297 23.17 18.04 10.91
N LYS A 298 23.05 19.18 11.61
CA LYS A 298 24.13 20.15 11.75
C LYS A 298 25.13 19.74 12.83
N ALA A 299 26.41 20.09 12.65
CA ALA A 299 27.41 19.89 13.68
C ALA A 299 27.17 20.79 14.91
N ASN A 300 27.57 20.32 16.08
CA ASN A 300 27.69 21.11 17.31
C ASN A 300 28.91 20.62 18.14
N ILE A 301 29.06 21.08 19.38
CA ILE A 301 30.20 20.72 20.25
C ILE A 301 30.29 19.20 20.49
N MET A 302 29.16 18.51 20.52
CA MET A 302 29.03 17.11 20.93
C MET A 302 28.73 16.15 19.77
N GLN A 303 28.42 16.67 18.58
CA GLN A 303 28.02 15.87 17.43
C GLN A 303 28.63 16.41 16.13
N ARG A 304 28.97 15.49 15.22
CA ARG A 304 29.46 15.79 13.88
C ARG A 304 28.31 16.13 12.93
N ALA A 305 28.64 16.81 11.84
CA ALA A 305 27.67 17.05 10.76
C ALA A 305 27.24 15.70 10.14
N GLY A 306 25.93 15.53 9.96
CA GLY A 306 25.33 14.31 9.40
C GLY A 306 25.33 13.10 10.34
N GLU A 307 25.69 13.26 11.61
CA GLU A 307 25.65 12.17 12.59
C GLU A 307 24.23 11.78 12.98
N PHE A 308 23.30 12.75 13.00
CA PHE A 308 21.88 12.54 13.29
C PHE A 308 20.97 13.04 12.16
N PRO A 309 19.78 12.44 11.99
CA PRO A 309 19.27 11.30 12.71
C PRO A 309 19.97 9.98 12.28
N ALA A 310 20.00 8.99 13.17
CA ALA A 310 20.68 7.72 12.95
C ALA A 310 19.81 6.53 13.37
N PRO A 311 19.96 5.35 12.74
CA PRO A 311 19.24 4.12 13.09
C PRO A 311 19.83 3.46 14.36
N LEU A 312 20.14 4.26 15.37
CA LEU A 312 20.51 3.76 16.70
C LEU A 312 19.20 3.47 17.43
N ALA A 313 19.07 2.24 17.93
CA ALA A 313 17.93 1.79 18.73
C ALA A 313 18.43 1.17 20.01
N HIS A 314 17.95 1.68 21.14
CA HIS A 314 18.24 1.12 22.45
C HIS A 314 16.98 0.54 23.09
N ASP A 315 15.99 1.39 23.35
CA ASP A 315 14.79 1.01 24.11
C ASP A 315 13.64 0.52 23.21
N PHE A 316 13.61 0.98 21.95
CA PHE A 316 12.56 0.67 20.98
C PHE A 316 13.14 0.09 19.70
N PRO A 317 12.47 -0.90 19.07
CA PRO A 317 12.93 -1.42 17.78
C PRO A 317 12.82 -0.34 16.70
N ILE A 318 13.81 -0.26 15.81
CA ILE A 318 13.72 0.60 14.61
C ILE A 318 12.54 0.13 13.75
N SER A 319 11.72 1.06 13.27
CA SER A 319 10.64 0.73 12.34
C SER A 319 11.17 0.20 11.01
N ASP A 320 10.44 -0.73 10.37
CA ASP A 320 10.83 -1.26 9.05
C ASP A 320 10.98 -0.14 8.01
N ASP A 321 10.14 0.89 8.11
CA ASP A 321 10.18 2.08 7.26
C ASP A 321 11.44 2.92 7.50
N ALA A 322 11.81 3.15 8.76
CA ALA A 322 13.04 3.87 9.11
C ALA A 322 14.27 3.06 8.68
N ALA A 323 14.30 1.76 8.94
CA ALA A 323 15.38 0.87 8.51
C ALA A 323 15.57 0.91 6.98
N ARG A 324 14.47 0.90 6.21
CA ARG A 324 14.50 1.11 4.76
C ARG A 324 15.06 2.48 4.40
N TYR A 325 14.57 3.54 5.05
CA TYR A 325 15.00 4.91 4.77
C TYR A 325 16.50 5.09 4.99
N TYR A 326 17.07 4.59 6.09
CA TYR A 326 18.50 4.73 6.37
C TYR A 326 19.38 3.91 5.41
N LYS A 327 18.89 2.76 4.90
CA LYS A 327 19.64 1.92 3.94
C LYS A 327 19.61 2.45 2.51
N SER A 328 18.44 2.89 2.04
CA SER A 328 18.21 3.21 0.62
C SER A 328 17.76 4.65 0.34
N GLY A 329 17.56 5.46 1.38
CA GLY A 329 16.93 6.77 1.27
C GLY A 329 15.42 6.67 1.00
N LYS A 330 14.85 7.75 0.47
CA LYS A 330 13.45 7.78 0.01
C LYS A 330 13.22 6.71 -1.05
N SER A 331 12.07 6.02 -0.99
CA SER A 331 11.67 5.07 -2.05
C SER A 331 11.65 5.77 -3.42
N PHE A 332 11.98 5.04 -4.50
CA PHE A 332 12.14 5.57 -5.86
C PHE A 332 10.97 6.45 -6.30
N LEU A 333 9.74 6.09 -5.92
CA LEU A 333 8.52 6.84 -6.22
C LEU A 333 8.51 8.21 -5.54
N TYR A 334 8.92 8.30 -4.27
CA TYR A 334 8.99 9.54 -3.49
C TYR A 334 10.16 10.46 -3.89
N ARG A 335 11.11 9.97 -4.68
CA ARG A 335 12.20 10.79 -5.24
C ARG A 335 11.77 11.58 -6.48
N ILE A 336 10.83 11.05 -7.26
CA ILE A 336 10.45 11.59 -8.57
C ILE A 336 9.05 12.23 -8.54
N LEU A 337 8.15 11.72 -7.69
CA LEU A 337 6.75 12.13 -7.63
C LEU A 337 6.47 12.97 -6.37
N PRO A 338 5.56 13.96 -6.43
CA PRO A 338 5.03 14.62 -5.24
C PRO A 338 4.45 13.60 -4.26
N PHE A 339 4.53 13.88 -2.95
CA PHE A 339 4.15 12.96 -1.86
C PHE A 339 2.83 12.21 -2.08
N TRP A 340 1.77 12.93 -2.45
CA TRP A 340 0.45 12.34 -2.72
C TRP A 340 0.49 11.32 -3.87
N LEU A 341 1.23 11.61 -4.93
CA LEU A 341 1.31 10.75 -6.12
C LEU A 341 2.20 9.53 -5.87
N ALA A 342 3.29 9.69 -5.12
CA ALA A 342 4.12 8.58 -4.67
C ALA A 342 3.34 7.64 -3.74
N SER A 343 2.61 8.20 -2.77
CA SER A 343 1.74 7.44 -1.87
C SER A 343 0.61 6.73 -2.61
N LEU A 344 0.05 7.33 -3.67
CA LEU A 344 -0.97 6.70 -4.49
C LEU A 344 -0.40 5.57 -5.35
N ALA A 345 0.78 5.77 -5.94
CA ALA A 345 1.43 4.79 -6.81
C ALA A 345 1.85 3.52 -6.07
N ASP A 346 2.41 3.65 -4.85
CA ASP A 346 2.81 2.51 -4.03
C ASP A 346 1.61 1.62 -3.66
N ARG A 347 0.48 2.25 -3.36
CA ARG A 347 -0.81 1.57 -3.09
C ARG A 347 -1.40 0.92 -4.34
N LEU A 348 -1.36 1.63 -5.47
CA LEU A 348 -1.85 1.10 -6.73
C LEU A 348 -1.03 -0.11 -7.17
N LEU A 349 0.28 -0.15 -6.95
CA LEU A 349 1.12 -1.28 -7.36
C LEU A 349 0.65 -2.61 -6.75
N VAL A 350 0.30 -2.65 -5.47
CA VAL A 350 -0.18 -3.87 -4.78
C VAL A 350 -1.50 -4.39 -5.38
N VAL A 351 -2.31 -3.54 -5.99
CA VAL A 351 -3.59 -3.91 -6.62
C VAL A 351 -3.44 -4.16 -8.11
N VAL A 352 -2.76 -3.24 -8.79
CA VAL A 352 -2.57 -3.20 -10.22
C VAL A 352 -1.76 -4.40 -10.66
N VAL A 353 -0.75 -4.84 -9.89
CA VAL A 353 0.03 -6.02 -10.25
C VAL A 353 -0.84 -7.29 -10.27
N PRO A 354 -1.55 -7.69 -9.19
CA PRO A 354 -2.49 -8.81 -9.24
C PRO A 354 -3.62 -8.63 -10.26
N LEU A 355 -4.14 -7.40 -10.41
CA LEU A 355 -5.20 -7.11 -11.38
C LEU A 355 -4.69 -7.31 -12.81
N ILE A 356 -3.48 -6.86 -13.15
CA ILE A 356 -2.86 -7.11 -14.45
C ILE A 356 -2.68 -8.61 -14.66
N VAL A 357 -2.22 -9.34 -13.65
CA VAL A 357 -2.09 -10.81 -13.71
C VAL A 357 -3.43 -11.49 -14.03
N LEU A 358 -4.55 -10.98 -13.50
CA LEU A 358 -5.90 -11.48 -13.79
C LEU A 358 -6.49 -10.95 -15.11
N LEU A 359 -6.13 -9.73 -15.51
CA LEU A 359 -6.61 -9.08 -16.73
C LEU A 359 -5.98 -9.70 -17.97
N ILE A 360 -4.70 -10.09 -17.93
CA ILE A 360 -4.01 -10.74 -19.05
C ILE A 360 -4.77 -11.97 -19.59
N PRO A 361 -5.17 -12.97 -18.76
CA PRO A 361 -5.96 -14.10 -19.23
C PRO A 361 -7.39 -13.69 -19.62
N ALA A 362 -8.01 -12.72 -18.92
CA ALA A 362 -9.33 -12.22 -19.30
C ALA A 362 -9.34 -11.57 -20.70
N LEU A 363 -8.29 -10.83 -21.05
CA LEU A 363 -8.12 -10.23 -22.37
C LEU A 363 -7.95 -11.30 -23.47
N ARG A 364 -7.36 -12.46 -23.15
CA ARG A 364 -7.29 -13.59 -24.11
C ARG A 364 -8.66 -14.19 -24.44
N LEU A 365 -9.68 -13.99 -23.60
CA LEU A 365 -11.04 -14.46 -23.87
C LEU A 365 -11.80 -13.53 -24.82
N VAL A 366 -11.35 -12.28 -25.01
CA VAL A 366 -12.05 -11.26 -25.83
C VAL A 366 -12.23 -11.71 -27.29
N PRO A 367 -11.21 -12.24 -28.00
CA PRO A 367 -11.40 -12.71 -29.36
C PRO A 367 -12.42 -13.85 -29.47
N SER A 368 -12.44 -14.76 -28.49
CA SER A 368 -13.38 -15.89 -28.44
C SER A 368 -14.81 -15.42 -28.22
N LEU A 369 -15.02 -14.52 -27.26
CA LEU A 369 -16.34 -13.92 -26.97
C LEU A 369 -16.86 -13.09 -28.14
N TYR A 370 -15.98 -12.32 -28.79
CA TYR A 370 -16.30 -11.58 -30.00
C TYR A 370 -16.77 -12.53 -31.12
N ALA A 371 -16.01 -13.60 -31.37
CA ALA A 371 -16.35 -14.60 -32.38
C ALA A 371 -17.68 -15.30 -32.07
N TRP A 372 -17.87 -15.73 -30.82
CA TRP A 372 -19.11 -16.37 -30.37
C TRP A 372 -20.32 -15.46 -30.59
N ARG A 373 -20.21 -14.17 -30.26
CA ARG A 373 -21.32 -13.21 -30.41
C ARG A 373 -21.66 -12.95 -31.87
N VAL A 374 -20.65 -12.79 -32.74
CA VAL A 374 -20.87 -12.63 -34.18
C VAL A 374 -21.53 -13.89 -34.77
N LYS A 375 -21.03 -15.09 -34.43
CA LYS A 375 -21.61 -16.37 -34.88
C LYS A 375 -23.03 -16.60 -34.37
N SER A 376 -23.33 -16.22 -33.13
CA SER A 376 -24.67 -16.39 -32.53
C SER A 376 -25.76 -15.64 -33.30
N ARG A 377 -25.42 -14.49 -33.90
CA ARG A 377 -26.36 -13.74 -34.75
C ARG A 377 -26.68 -14.49 -36.05
N ILE A 378 -25.70 -15.21 -36.62
CA ILE A 378 -25.87 -16.06 -37.80
C ILE A 378 -26.72 -17.28 -37.43
N TYR A 379 -26.39 -17.97 -36.34
CA TYR A 379 -27.11 -19.18 -35.91
C TYR A 379 -28.57 -18.93 -35.58
N ARG A 380 -28.93 -17.75 -35.06
CA ARG A 380 -30.34 -17.39 -34.82
C ARG A 380 -31.17 -17.42 -36.11
N TRP A 381 -30.61 -16.95 -37.23
CA TRP A 381 -31.28 -16.98 -38.53
C TRP A 381 -31.22 -18.37 -39.17
N TYR A 382 -30.15 -19.11 -38.93
CA TYR A 382 -30.06 -20.52 -39.31
C TYR A 382 -31.15 -21.37 -38.65
N GLY A 383 -31.42 -21.15 -37.36
CA GLY A 383 -32.52 -21.79 -36.65
C GLY A 383 -33.90 -21.41 -37.19
N ALA A 384 -34.09 -20.14 -37.58
CA ALA A 384 -35.32 -19.69 -38.23
C ALA A 384 -35.51 -20.33 -39.61
N LEU A 385 -34.42 -20.51 -40.38
CA LEU A 385 -34.43 -21.20 -41.66
C LEU A 385 -34.77 -22.69 -41.50
N ILE A 386 -34.17 -23.38 -40.54
CA ILE A 386 -34.47 -24.79 -40.23
C ILE A 386 -35.92 -24.96 -39.78
N ALA A 387 -36.48 -23.99 -39.03
CA ALA A 387 -37.89 -24.01 -38.66
C ALA A 387 -38.81 -23.93 -39.90
N ILE A 388 -38.46 -23.13 -40.91
CA ILE A 388 -39.16 -23.07 -42.18
C ILE A 388 -38.97 -24.37 -42.98
N GLU A 389 -37.76 -24.91 -43.05
CA GLU A 389 -37.47 -26.17 -43.73
C GLU A 389 -38.23 -27.35 -43.12
N ARG A 390 -38.24 -27.44 -41.79
CA ARG A 390 -38.99 -28.47 -41.05
C ARG A 390 -40.49 -28.33 -41.24
N SER A 391 -40.98 -27.10 -41.33
CA SER A 391 -42.38 -26.85 -41.70
C SER A 391 -42.62 -27.38 -43.12
N ALA A 392 -41.78 -27.00 -44.09
CA ALA A 392 -41.86 -27.36 -45.51
C ALA A 392 -41.86 -28.88 -45.84
N LEU A 393 -41.57 -29.75 -44.87
CA LEU A 393 -41.63 -31.21 -45.01
C LEU A 393 -43.04 -31.81 -44.86
N SER A 394 -44.06 -31.02 -44.46
CA SER A 394 -45.45 -31.47 -44.39
C SER A 394 -46.26 -31.12 -45.64
N GLU A 395 -47.26 -31.94 -46.00
CA GLU A 395 -48.12 -31.70 -47.16
C GLU A 395 -49.00 -30.46 -46.94
N TYR A 396 -48.74 -29.41 -47.71
CA TYR A 396 -49.42 -28.12 -47.55
C TYR A 396 -50.27 -27.71 -48.73
N SER A 397 -51.34 -26.98 -48.41
CA SER A 397 -52.17 -26.23 -49.35
C SER A 397 -51.40 -25.08 -50.01
N ALA A 398 -51.88 -24.60 -51.17
CA ALA A 398 -51.24 -23.51 -51.91
C ALA A 398 -51.14 -22.20 -51.09
N ALA A 399 -52.05 -21.98 -50.14
CA ALA A 399 -52.06 -20.79 -49.28
C ALA A 399 -50.97 -20.83 -48.18
N GLU A 400 -50.74 -21.99 -47.58
CA GLU A 400 -49.72 -22.17 -46.55
C GLU A 400 -48.31 -22.02 -47.14
N ARG A 401 -48.08 -22.53 -48.35
CA ARG A 401 -46.81 -22.38 -49.08
C ARG A 401 -46.51 -20.90 -49.40
N ALA A 402 -47.52 -20.12 -49.80
CA ALA A 402 -47.34 -18.68 -50.03
C ALA A 402 -46.90 -17.95 -48.74
N SER A 403 -47.46 -18.33 -47.59
CA SER A 403 -47.07 -17.76 -46.29
C SER A 403 -45.64 -18.12 -45.87
N LEU A 404 -45.17 -19.34 -46.21
CA LEU A 404 -43.80 -19.76 -45.95
C LEU A 404 -42.79 -19.01 -46.82
N ILE A 405 -43.13 -18.72 -48.07
CA ILE A 405 -42.30 -17.92 -48.98
C ILE A 405 -42.20 -16.48 -48.48
N GLU A 406 -43.30 -15.89 -47.99
CA GLU A 406 -43.29 -14.54 -47.41
C GLU A 406 -42.42 -14.47 -46.13
N ARG A 407 -42.49 -15.50 -45.28
CA ARG A 407 -41.60 -15.62 -44.12
C ARG A 407 -40.14 -15.79 -44.52
N LEU A 408 -39.87 -16.53 -45.60
CA LEU A 408 -38.52 -16.69 -46.14
C LEU A 408 -37.97 -15.37 -46.71
N ASP A 409 -38.80 -14.60 -47.41
CA ASP A 409 -38.45 -13.25 -47.90
C ASP A 409 -38.11 -12.31 -46.73
N ALA A 410 -38.88 -12.36 -45.63
CA ALA A 410 -38.61 -11.55 -44.43
C ALA A 410 -37.30 -11.93 -43.74
N ILE A 411 -36.94 -13.22 -43.72
CA ILE A 411 -35.64 -13.69 -43.22
C ILE A 411 -34.51 -13.21 -44.13
N GLU A 412 -34.66 -13.34 -45.45
CA GLU A 412 -33.64 -12.89 -46.41
C GLU A 412 -33.36 -11.38 -46.31
N GLU A 413 -34.42 -10.57 -46.21
CA GLU A 413 -34.29 -9.12 -46.02
C GLU A 413 -33.60 -8.77 -44.70
N SER A 414 -33.95 -9.48 -43.62
CA SER A 414 -33.33 -9.30 -42.30
C SER A 414 -31.86 -9.72 -42.28
N VAL A 415 -31.49 -10.78 -43.01
CA VAL A 415 -30.11 -11.25 -43.16
C VAL A 415 -29.30 -10.24 -43.99
N ASN A 416 -29.86 -9.74 -45.09
CA ASN A 416 -29.21 -8.73 -45.94
C ASN A 416 -28.95 -7.40 -45.21
N GLY A 417 -29.76 -7.05 -44.21
CA GLY A 417 -29.56 -5.86 -43.38
C GLY A 417 -28.45 -5.97 -42.31
N LEU A 418 -27.84 -7.14 -42.13
CA LEU A 418 -26.80 -7.34 -41.12
C LEU A 418 -25.47 -6.69 -41.54
N LYS A 419 -24.87 -5.92 -40.62
CA LYS A 419 -23.51 -5.39 -40.76
C LYS A 419 -22.53 -6.44 -40.22
N MET A 420 -21.72 -7.04 -41.09
CA MET A 420 -20.88 -8.19 -40.74
C MET A 420 -19.38 -7.90 -40.93
N PRO A 421 -18.51 -8.39 -40.04
CA PRO A 421 -17.07 -8.36 -40.25
C PRO A 421 -16.64 -9.28 -41.40
N LEU A 422 -15.63 -8.87 -42.16
CA LEU A 422 -15.14 -9.64 -43.32
C LEU A 422 -14.68 -11.06 -42.96
N ALA A 423 -14.12 -11.25 -41.77
CA ALA A 423 -13.66 -12.55 -41.27
C ALA A 423 -14.77 -13.61 -41.14
N TYR A 424 -16.05 -13.21 -41.20
CA TYR A 424 -17.22 -14.11 -41.13
C TYR A 424 -18.06 -14.09 -42.40
N ALA A 425 -17.53 -13.55 -43.51
CA ALA A 425 -18.25 -13.45 -44.78
C ALA A 425 -18.64 -14.83 -45.34
N ASP A 426 -17.77 -15.83 -45.23
CA ASP A 426 -18.02 -17.20 -45.69
C ASP A 426 -19.31 -17.80 -45.10
N GLN A 427 -19.45 -17.77 -43.77
CA GLN A 427 -20.64 -18.25 -43.07
C GLN A 427 -21.92 -17.50 -43.47
N PHE A 428 -21.79 -16.22 -43.80
CA PHE A 428 -22.90 -15.41 -44.30
C PHE A 428 -23.32 -15.82 -45.72
N TYR A 429 -22.36 -16.11 -46.60
CA TYR A 429 -22.65 -16.59 -47.96
C TYR A 429 -23.25 -18.00 -47.94
N VAL A 430 -22.75 -18.92 -47.10
CA VAL A 430 -23.34 -20.26 -46.93
C VAL A 430 -24.79 -20.19 -46.44
N LEU A 431 -25.11 -19.31 -45.48
CA LEU A 431 -26.49 -19.11 -45.05
C LEU A 431 -27.39 -18.63 -46.20
N ARG A 432 -26.88 -17.75 -47.07
CA ARG A 432 -27.64 -17.29 -48.25
C ARG A 432 -27.84 -18.40 -49.28
N GLU A 433 -26.84 -19.23 -49.49
CA GLU A 433 -26.94 -20.40 -50.37
C GLU A 433 -28.04 -21.35 -49.89
N HIS A 434 -28.11 -21.62 -48.58
CA HIS A 434 -29.18 -22.43 -48.00
C HIS A 434 -30.57 -21.77 -48.09
N ILE A 435 -30.66 -20.45 -47.91
CA ILE A 435 -31.92 -19.72 -48.18
C ILE A 435 -32.35 -19.91 -49.64
N GLY A 436 -31.41 -19.82 -50.58
CA GLY A 436 -31.64 -20.08 -52.00
C GLY A 436 -32.08 -21.51 -52.29
N PHE A 437 -31.46 -22.49 -51.63
CA PHE A 437 -31.83 -23.91 -51.75
C PHE A 437 -33.25 -24.20 -51.23
N VAL A 438 -33.60 -23.69 -50.04
CA VAL A 438 -34.95 -23.85 -49.48
C VAL A 438 -35.99 -23.14 -50.36
N ARG A 439 -35.67 -21.95 -50.89
CA ARG A 439 -36.51 -21.24 -51.86
C ARG A 439 -36.76 -22.10 -53.10
N ALA A 440 -35.69 -22.65 -53.70
CA ALA A 440 -35.77 -23.49 -54.89
C ALA A 440 -36.67 -24.70 -54.66
N ARG A 441 -36.53 -25.40 -53.52
CA ARG A 441 -37.35 -26.56 -53.14
C ARG A 441 -38.83 -26.21 -52.96
N LEU A 442 -39.12 -25.08 -52.31
CA LEU A 442 -40.50 -24.58 -52.13
C LEU A 442 -41.16 -24.18 -53.45
N THR A 443 -40.38 -23.69 -54.43
CA THR A 443 -40.86 -23.38 -55.78
C THR A 443 -40.93 -24.59 -56.72
N GLN A 444 -40.02 -25.55 -56.64
CA GLN A 444 -39.96 -26.71 -57.55
C GLN A 444 -41.09 -27.72 -57.30
N SER A 445 -41.55 -27.82 -56.05
CA SER A 445 -42.74 -28.60 -55.70
C SER A 445 -44.04 -28.07 -56.34
N ARG A 446 -44.02 -26.83 -56.85
CA ARG A 446 -45.14 -26.20 -57.57
C ARG A 446 -45.23 -26.67 -59.03
N ASP A 447 -44.11 -27.04 -59.63
CA ASP A 447 -44.07 -27.45 -61.03
C ASP A 447 -44.46 -28.92 -61.19
N ILE A 448 -44.07 -29.79 -60.24
CA ILE A 448 -44.48 -31.21 -60.23
C ILE A 448 -45.99 -31.36 -60.05
N GLN A 449 -46.65 -30.48 -59.30
CA GLN A 449 -48.09 -30.52 -59.06
C GLN A 449 -48.92 -29.94 -60.22
N ARG A 450 -48.27 -29.37 -61.24
CA ARG A 450 -48.91 -28.76 -62.41
C ARG A 450 -48.96 -29.68 -63.63
N ASP A 451 -48.16 -30.76 -63.64
CA ASP A 451 -47.97 -31.67 -64.78
C ASP A 451 -48.57 -33.08 -64.59
N ALA A 452 -49.48 -33.31 -63.63
CA ALA A 452 -50.22 -34.57 -63.53
C ALA A 452 -51.40 -34.60 -64.53
N PRO A 453 -51.46 -35.53 -65.52
CA PRO A 453 -52.61 -35.67 -66.40
C PRO A 453 -53.72 -36.51 -65.74
N ASP A 454 -54.95 -36.00 -65.77
CA ASP A 454 -56.17 -36.75 -65.49
C ASP A 454 -56.38 -37.83 -66.57
N GLU A 455 -56.30 -39.12 -66.21
CA GLU A 455 -56.79 -40.19 -67.08
C GLU A 455 -57.71 -41.15 -66.31
N LYS A 456 -58.98 -41.14 -66.72
CA LYS A 456 -60.05 -42.03 -66.29
C LYS A 456 -60.07 -43.29 -67.18
N ASP A 457 -60.39 -44.40 -66.51
CA ASP A 457 -61.14 -45.57 -67.00
C ASP A 457 -60.40 -46.68 -67.77
N ALA A 458 -60.16 -47.81 -67.08
CA ALA A 458 -60.59 -49.15 -67.48
C ALA A 458 -60.31 -50.17 -66.36
N GLY A 459 -61.34 -50.89 -65.91
CA GLY A 459 -61.25 -51.88 -64.83
C GLY A 459 -60.91 -53.30 -65.29
N SER A 460 -60.31 -54.08 -64.39
CA SER A 460 -60.65 -55.49 -64.01
C SER A 460 -59.51 -56.15 -63.19
N PRO A 461 -59.79 -57.19 -62.38
CA PRO A 461 -59.19 -57.43 -61.05
C PRO A 461 -58.00 -58.43 -61.05
N PRO A 462 -57.34 -58.70 -59.89
CA PRO A 462 -55.94 -59.13 -59.80
C PRO A 462 -55.77 -60.67 -59.73
N PRO A 463 -54.52 -61.17 -59.73
CA PRO A 463 -54.22 -62.37 -58.95
C PRO A 463 -53.07 -62.17 -57.95
N THR A 464 -53.31 -62.68 -56.75
CA THR A 464 -52.38 -62.83 -55.61
C THR A 464 -51.47 -64.08 -55.78
N PRO A 465 -50.50 -64.36 -54.88
CA PRO A 465 -49.07 -64.56 -55.19
C PRO A 465 -48.64 -66.05 -55.22
N PRO A 466 -47.32 -66.32 -55.32
CA PRO A 466 -46.72 -67.18 -54.31
C PRO A 466 -45.36 -66.68 -53.78
N THR A 467 -45.18 -66.88 -52.46
CA THR A 467 -43.93 -66.81 -51.69
C THR A 467 -43.24 -68.20 -51.71
N PRO A 468 -42.17 -68.45 -50.93
CA PRO A 468 -40.76 -68.06 -51.02
C PRO A 468 -39.86 -69.27 -51.37
N SER A 469 -38.56 -69.04 -51.63
CA SER A 469 -37.56 -70.08 -51.33
C SER A 469 -36.27 -69.47 -50.81
N ALA A 470 -35.93 -69.95 -49.61
CA ALA A 470 -34.68 -69.77 -48.91
C ALA A 470 -33.54 -70.55 -49.56
N ALA A 471 -32.32 -70.05 -49.37
CA ALA A 471 -31.19 -70.79 -48.79
C ALA A 471 -30.11 -69.73 -48.49
N ASN A 472 -29.79 -69.48 -47.22
CA ASN A 472 -28.78 -70.19 -46.42
C ASN A 472 -27.36 -69.98 -46.99
N GLU A 473 -26.33 -69.69 -46.21
CA GLU A 473 -26.15 -69.80 -44.75
C GLU A 473 -24.78 -69.20 -44.43
N ALA A 474 -24.61 -68.84 -43.14
CA ALA A 474 -23.40 -68.96 -42.31
C ALA A 474 -22.07 -68.39 -42.87
N ALA A 475 -21.34 -67.57 -42.11
CA ALA A 475 -20.70 -67.90 -40.84
C ALA A 475 -19.80 -66.67 -40.51
N GLU A 476 -19.38 -66.33 -39.31
CA GLU A 476 -19.57 -66.82 -37.94
C GLU A 476 -18.61 -65.95 -37.08
N ILE A 477 -19.13 -65.40 -35.97
CA ILE A 477 -18.53 -65.27 -34.62
C ILE A 477 -17.14 -64.64 -34.41
N GLY A 478 -17.05 -63.83 -33.34
CA GLY A 478 -15.84 -63.60 -32.56
C GLY A 478 -15.84 -62.24 -31.86
N GLU A 479 -16.61 -62.06 -30.79
CA GLU A 479 -16.11 -62.03 -29.40
C GLU A 479 -15.01 -60.98 -29.08
N THR A 480 -15.40 -60.04 -28.22
CA THR A 480 -14.58 -59.16 -27.35
C THR A 480 -13.66 -59.96 -26.42
N PRO A 481 -12.58 -59.39 -25.84
CA PRO A 481 -12.73 -58.69 -24.55
C PRO A 481 -11.76 -57.52 -24.28
N GLU A 482 -12.16 -56.78 -23.23
CA GLU A 482 -11.38 -55.95 -22.32
C GLU A 482 -9.85 -56.12 -22.30
N ASP A 483 -9.13 -54.99 -22.18
CA ASP A 483 -7.87 -54.96 -21.43
C ASP A 483 -7.80 -53.74 -20.50
N THR A 484 -7.47 -54.07 -19.27
CA THR A 484 -7.23 -53.24 -18.09
C THR A 484 -5.73 -52.90 -17.98
N GLY A 485 -5.35 -51.64 -17.72
CA GLY A 485 -3.93 -51.34 -17.50
C GLY A 485 -3.65 -50.02 -16.78
N ARG A 486 -3.24 -50.12 -15.51
CA ARG A 486 -2.73 -49.07 -14.60
C ARG A 486 -1.41 -48.43 -15.10
N LYS A 487 -1.29 -47.10 -14.86
CA LYS A 487 -0.23 -46.32 -14.14
C LYS A 487 1.22 -46.86 -14.05
N PRO A 488 2.27 -46.00 -13.94
CA PRO A 488 2.33 -44.74 -13.15
C PRO A 488 1.98 -43.45 -13.90
#